data_AF-A0A2D6QW68-F1
#
_entry.id   AF-A0A2D6QW68-F1
#
_cell.length_a   1.000
_cell.length_b   1.000
_cell.length_c   1.000
_cell.angle_alpha   90.00
_cell.angle_beta   90.00
_cell.angle_gamma   90.00
#
_symmetry.space_group_name_H-M   'P 1'
#
loop_
_entity.id
_entity.type
_entity.pdbx_description
1 polymer ?
#
loop_
_entity_poly.entity_id
_entity_poly.type
_entity_poly.pdbx_seq_one_letter_code
_entity_poly.pdbx_strand_id
1 'polypeptide(L)'
;MRIVVTGGAGFIGSNLCDVLLEQGHSVVGVDNFSTGRQEFVDSAQSYDAFQLVEMDLLDTRRFVEVVDGADAVVHLAANADVRFGWNHPRRDLEQNLVATHNVLEAMRQTGV
;
A
#
# COMPACT_ATOMS: atom_id res chain seq x y z
N MET A 1 -5.64 16.16 -1.41
CA MET A 1 -4.29 15.59 -1.18
C MET A 1 -4.13 14.38 -2.08
N ARG A 2 -2.90 14.06 -2.49
CA ARG A 2 -2.52 12.79 -3.11
C ARG A 2 -2.00 11.84 -2.02
N ILE A 3 -2.73 10.76 -1.77
CA ILE A 3 -2.46 9.85 -0.64
C ILE A 3 -2.08 8.47 -1.19
N VAL A 4 -0.95 7.94 -0.75
CA VAL A 4 -0.54 6.56 -1.08
C VAL A 4 -1.01 5.62 0.03
N VAL A 5 -1.76 4.57 -0.32
CA VAL A 5 -2.22 3.55 0.63
C VAL A 5 -1.60 2.20 0.26
N THR A 6 -0.62 1.76 1.04
CA THR A 6 -0.07 0.40 0.85
C THR A 6 -0.99 -0.65 1.49
N GLY A 7 -1.09 -1.83 0.88
CA GLY A 7 -2.13 -2.80 1.22
C GLY A 7 -3.51 -2.35 0.75
N GLY A 8 -3.54 -1.50 -0.29
CA GLY A 8 -4.75 -0.81 -0.76
C GLY A 8 -5.82 -1.74 -1.34
N ALA A 9 -5.46 -2.98 -1.70
CA ALA A 9 -6.39 -4.01 -2.12
C ALA A 9 -6.65 -5.06 -1.02
N GLY A 10 -6.21 -4.80 0.21
CA GLY A 10 -6.54 -5.57 1.41
C GLY A 10 -7.82 -5.08 2.08
N PHE A 11 -8.33 -5.84 3.06
CA PHE A 11 -9.62 -5.56 3.72
C PHE A 11 -9.72 -4.14 4.31
N ILE A 12 -8.73 -3.71 5.09
CA ILE A 12 -8.73 -2.36 5.69
C ILE A 12 -8.38 -1.30 4.64
N GLY A 13 -7.38 -1.58 3.81
CA GLY A 13 -6.87 -0.62 2.83
C GLY A 13 -7.90 -0.23 1.79
N SER A 14 -8.70 -1.16 1.28
CA SER A 14 -9.69 -0.84 0.24
C SER A 14 -10.83 0.03 0.77
N ASN A 15 -11.34 -0.26 1.97
CA ASN A 15 -12.33 0.59 2.65
C ASN A 15 -11.78 1.99 2.92
N LEU A 16 -10.50 2.11 3.28
CA LEU A 16 -9.85 3.40 3.44
C LEU A 16 -9.75 4.14 2.10
N CYS A 17 -9.39 3.46 1.01
CA CYS A 17 -9.36 4.06 -0.33
C CYS A 17 -10.72 4.66 -0.68
N ASP A 18 -11.82 3.93 -0.51
CA ASP A 18 -13.18 4.42 -0.76
C ASP A 18 -13.47 5.71 0.04
N VAL A 19 -13.23 5.69 1.36
CA VAL A 19 -13.49 6.84 2.24
C VAL A 19 -12.65 8.07 1.85
N LEU A 20 -11.38 7.88 1.50
CA LEU A 20 -10.52 9.00 1.09
C LEU A 20 -10.96 9.58 -0.26
N LEU A 21 -11.39 8.75 -1.20
CA LEU A 21 -11.93 9.18 -2.50
C LEU A 21 -13.25 9.94 -2.33
N GLU A 22 -14.16 9.46 -1.47
CA GLU A 22 -15.42 10.15 -1.12
C GLU A 22 -15.17 11.54 -0.50
N GLN A 23 -14.05 11.72 0.20
CA GLN A 23 -13.60 12.99 0.75
C GLN A 23 -12.93 13.92 -0.28
N GLY A 24 -12.83 13.51 -1.54
CA GLY A 24 -12.25 14.30 -2.63
C GLY A 24 -10.72 14.27 -2.67
N HIS A 25 -10.08 13.25 -2.08
CA HIS A 25 -8.64 13.03 -2.24
C HIS A 25 -8.34 12.20 -3.50
N SER A 26 -7.12 12.33 -4.01
CA SER A 26 -6.58 11.39 -5.00
C SER A 26 -5.85 10.29 -4.25
N VAL A 27 -6.11 9.03 -4.61
CA VAL A 27 -5.61 7.88 -3.87
C VAL A 27 -4.84 6.96 -4.81
N VAL A 28 -3.64 6.58 -4.39
CA VAL A 28 -2.83 5.54 -5.04
C VAL A 28 -2.80 4.31 -4.13
N GLY A 29 -3.56 3.28 -4.48
CA GLY A 29 -3.50 1.99 -3.82
C GLY A 29 -2.28 1.21 -4.30
N VAL A 30 -1.46 0.70 -3.37
CA VAL A 30 -0.31 -0.16 -3.66
C VAL A 30 -0.53 -1.53 -3.05
N ASP A 31 -0.46 -2.59 -3.84
CA ASP A 31 -0.67 -3.96 -3.35
C ASP A 31 0.08 -4.98 -4.23
N ASN A 32 0.49 -6.11 -3.67
CA ASN A 32 1.09 -7.23 -4.42
C ASN A 32 0.16 -8.43 -4.56
N PHE A 33 -1.10 -8.30 -4.11
CA PHE A 33 -2.13 -9.34 -4.10
C PHE A 33 -1.73 -10.63 -3.36
N SER A 34 -0.75 -10.57 -2.46
CA SER A 34 -0.40 -11.72 -1.62
C SER A 34 -1.57 -12.17 -0.72
N THR A 35 -2.36 -11.22 -0.23
CA THR A 35 -3.65 -11.45 0.42
C THR A 35 -4.76 -10.51 -0.06
N GLY A 36 -4.40 -9.43 -0.76
CA GLY A 36 -5.36 -8.51 -1.37
C GLY A 36 -6.14 -9.15 -2.50
N ARG A 37 -7.24 -8.53 -2.91
CA ARG A 37 -8.08 -9.00 -4.02
C ARG A 37 -8.50 -7.84 -4.90
N GLN A 38 -8.50 -8.07 -6.21
CA GLN A 38 -8.92 -7.04 -7.16
C GLN A 38 -10.36 -6.58 -6.90
N GLU A 39 -11.26 -7.51 -6.56
CA GLU A 39 -12.65 -7.23 -6.22
C GLU A 39 -12.84 -6.27 -5.03
N PHE A 40 -11.83 -6.13 -4.15
CA PHE A 40 -11.93 -5.21 -3.01
C PHE A 40 -11.81 -3.74 -3.42
N VAL A 41 -11.24 -3.45 -4.59
CA VAL A 41 -11.06 -2.09 -5.09
C VAL A 41 -11.95 -1.75 -6.28
N ASP A 42 -12.93 -2.60 -6.62
CA ASP A 42 -13.87 -2.34 -7.73
C ASP A 42 -14.65 -1.03 -7.55
N SER A 43 -15.03 -0.70 -6.30
CA SER A 43 -15.64 0.59 -5.95
C SER A 43 -14.69 1.75 -6.24
N ALA A 44 -13.48 1.70 -5.66
CA ALA A 44 -12.45 2.72 -5.86
C ALA A 44 -12.09 2.92 -7.34
N GLN A 45 -12.08 1.86 -8.16
CA GLN A 45 -11.83 1.95 -9.61
C GLN A 45 -12.87 2.75 -10.39
N SER A 46 -14.05 3.00 -9.82
CA SER A 46 -15.04 3.88 -10.45
C SER A 46 -14.70 5.37 -10.35
N TYR A 47 -13.69 5.74 -9.54
CA TYR A 47 -13.22 7.11 -9.38
C TYR A 47 -12.01 7.41 -10.27
N ASP A 48 -12.08 8.45 -11.09
CA ASP A 48 -10.93 8.93 -11.91
C ASP A 48 -9.72 9.32 -11.06
N ALA A 49 -9.94 9.67 -9.78
CA ALA A 49 -8.91 10.07 -8.83
C ALA A 49 -8.19 8.89 -8.16
N PHE A 50 -8.58 7.64 -8.47
CA PHE A 50 -7.97 6.42 -7.96
C PHE A 50 -7.00 5.81 -8.97
N GLN A 51 -5.86 5.35 -8.47
CA GLN A 51 -4.92 4.53 -9.23
C GLN A 51 -4.51 3.32 -8.40
N LEU A 52 -4.54 2.13 -9.01
CA LEU A 52 -3.98 0.92 -8.42
C LEU A 52 -2.59 0.64 -9.03
N VAL A 53 -1.60 0.42 -8.17
CA VAL A 53 -0.25 0.02 -8.55
C VAL A 53 0.05 -1.35 -7.98
N GLU A 54 0.07 -2.35 -8.85
CA GLU A 54 0.48 -3.71 -8.49
C GLU A 54 2.01 -3.78 -8.34
N MET A 55 2.50 -3.91 -7.10
CA MET A 55 3.91 -4.03 -6.79
C MET A 55 4.19 -4.54 -5.38
N ASP A 56 5.39 -5.10 -5.19
CA ASP A 56 5.93 -5.45 -3.87
C ASP A 56 6.75 -4.29 -3.29
N LEU A 57 6.58 -3.99 -2.00
CA LEU A 57 7.31 -2.93 -1.29
C LEU A 57 8.81 -3.23 -1.11
N LEU A 58 9.26 -4.43 -1.45
CA LEU A 58 10.67 -4.76 -1.57
C LEU A 58 11.32 -4.16 -2.84
N ASP A 59 10.52 -3.74 -3.84
CA ASP A 59 11.00 -2.94 -4.97
C ASP A 59 11.09 -1.45 -4.59
N THR A 60 12.19 -1.13 -3.90
CA THR A 60 12.44 0.21 -3.34
C THR A 60 12.44 1.32 -4.38
N ARG A 61 13.01 1.09 -5.58
CA ARG A 61 13.12 2.13 -6.61
C ARG A 61 11.75 2.52 -7.14
N ARG A 62 10.95 1.51 -7.50
CA ARG A 62 9.59 1.74 -7.97
C ARG A 62 8.73 2.37 -6.88
N PHE A 63 8.93 2.02 -5.61
CA PHE A 63 8.14 2.60 -4.53
C PHE A 63 8.44 4.09 -4.32
N VAL A 64 9.71 4.50 -4.45
CA VAL A 64 10.09 5.92 -4.43
C VAL A 64 9.36 6.70 -5.52
N GLU A 65 9.27 6.17 -6.74
CA GLU A 65 8.53 6.80 -7.85
C GLU A 65 7.03 6.94 -7.54
N VAL A 66 6.44 5.98 -6.82
CA VAL A 66 5.02 6.04 -6.42
C VAL A 66 4.79 7.12 -5.35
N VAL A 67 5.71 7.23 -4.38
CA VAL A 67 5.60 8.18 -3.27
C VAL A 67 5.95 9.61 -3.69
N ASP A 68 6.71 9.80 -4.76
CA ASP A 68 7.05 11.14 -5.27
C ASP A 68 5.79 11.99 -5.54
N GLY A 69 5.78 13.21 -4.99
CA GLY A 69 4.63 14.12 -5.03
C GLY A 69 3.39 13.69 -4.23
N ALA A 70 3.47 12.67 -3.36
CA ALA A 70 2.41 12.38 -2.39
C ALA A 70 2.41 13.42 -1.26
N ASP A 71 1.24 13.71 -0.70
CA ASP A 71 1.12 14.53 0.52
C ASP A 71 1.15 13.67 1.80
N ALA A 72 0.80 12.38 1.68
CA ALA A 72 0.77 11.44 2.80
C ALA A 72 0.88 9.98 2.34
N VAL A 73 1.39 9.13 3.23
CA VAL A 73 1.40 7.66 3.08
C VAL A 73 0.64 7.03 4.25
N VAL A 74 -0.30 6.13 3.95
CA VAL A 74 -0.94 5.26 4.94
C VAL A 74 -0.45 3.83 4.71
N HIS A 75 0.33 3.30 5.66
CA HIS A 75 0.98 2.00 5.52
C HIS A 75 0.16 0.89 6.19
N LEU A 76 -0.51 0.06 5.39
CA LEU A 76 -1.33 -1.08 5.85
C LEU A 76 -0.88 -2.43 5.25
N ALA A 77 0.09 -2.43 4.33
CA ALA A 77 0.68 -3.66 3.80
C ALA A 77 1.47 -4.38 4.91
N ALA A 78 1.13 -5.64 5.17
CA ALA A 78 1.82 -6.51 6.10
C ALA A 78 1.47 -7.97 5.83
N ASN A 79 2.36 -8.89 6.18
CA ASN A 79 1.99 -10.28 6.39
C ASN A 79 1.25 -10.42 7.74
N ALA A 80 -0.07 -10.54 7.67
CA ALA A 80 -0.93 -10.71 8.85
C ALA A 80 -1.07 -12.18 9.32
N ASP A 81 -0.45 -13.13 8.63
CA ASP A 81 -0.64 -14.55 8.90
C ASP A 81 0.26 -15.08 10.03
N VAL A 82 -0.23 -14.97 11.26
CA VAL A 82 0.46 -15.45 12.46
C VAL A 82 0.49 -16.98 12.55
N ARG A 83 -0.47 -17.68 11.92
CA ARG A 83 -0.63 -19.14 12.07
C ARG A 83 0.49 -19.91 11.37
N PHE A 84 0.96 -19.39 10.24
CA PHE A 84 2.00 -20.01 9.44
C PHE A 84 3.37 -19.31 9.58
N GLY A 85 3.46 -18.21 10.35
CA GLY A 85 4.69 -17.43 10.54
C GLY A 85 5.89 -18.26 11.01
N TRP A 86 5.67 -19.26 11.87
CA TRP A 86 6.71 -20.16 12.36
C TRP A 86 7.43 -20.95 11.26
N ASN A 87 6.74 -21.26 10.15
CA ASN A 87 7.31 -22.00 9.03
C ASN A 87 8.04 -21.07 8.04
N HIS A 88 7.72 -19.77 8.08
CA HIS A 88 8.21 -18.78 7.11
C HIS A 88 8.65 -17.47 7.80
N PRO A 89 9.57 -17.51 8.79
CA PRO A 89 9.95 -16.33 9.56
C PRO A 89 10.59 -15.23 8.70
N ARG A 90 11.19 -15.62 7.57
CA ARG A 90 11.74 -14.69 6.58
C ARG A 90 10.64 -13.80 5.98
N ARG A 91 9.44 -14.34 5.75
CA ARG A 91 8.32 -13.58 5.20
C ARG A 91 7.90 -12.48 6.16
N ASP A 92 7.83 -12.75 7.46
CA ASP A 92 7.52 -11.73 8.47
C ASP A 92 8.61 -10.65 8.53
N LEU A 93 9.87 -11.05 8.50
CA LEU A 93 10.98 -10.10 8.45
C LEU A 93 10.88 -9.17 7.22
N GLU A 94 10.70 -9.75 6.04
CA GLU A 94 10.69 -9.00 4.78
C GLU A 94 9.42 -8.14 4.63
N GLN A 95 8.25 -8.72 4.85
CA GLN A 95 6.96 -8.08 4.54
C GLN A 95 6.45 -7.18 5.67
N ASN A 96 6.98 -7.31 6.90
CA ASN A 96 6.61 -6.42 8.00
C ASN A 96 7.75 -5.45 8.32
N LEU A 97 8.97 -5.93 8.60
CA LEU A 97 10.03 -5.02 9.04
C LEU A 97 10.72 -4.30 7.88
N VAL A 98 11.21 -5.06 6.88
CA VAL A 98 11.94 -4.48 5.75
C VAL A 98 11.03 -3.62 4.88
N ALA A 99 9.82 -4.09 4.59
CA ALA A 99 8.82 -3.30 3.86
C ALA A 99 8.49 -1.97 4.56
N THR A 100 8.25 -1.96 5.88
CA THR A 100 8.02 -0.71 6.62
C THR A 100 9.24 0.21 6.55
N HIS A 101 10.46 -0.32 6.71
CA HIS A 101 11.68 0.46 6.54
C HIS A 101 11.77 1.10 5.14
N ASN A 102 11.47 0.34 4.09
CA ASN A 102 11.47 0.84 2.71
C ASN A 102 10.44 1.95 2.50
N VAL A 103 9.27 1.84 3.14
CA VAL A 103 8.24 2.89 3.09
C VAL A 103 8.76 4.17 3.72
N LEU A 104 9.36 4.08 4.91
CA LEU A 104 9.93 5.23 5.61
C LEU A 104 11.08 5.88 4.81
N GLU A 105 11.96 5.08 4.22
CA GLU A 105 13.06 5.60 3.40
C GLU A 105 12.57 6.26 2.11
N ALA A 106 11.49 5.76 1.50
CA ALA A 106 10.88 6.43 0.36
C ALA A 106 10.31 7.80 0.75
N MET A 107 9.54 7.87 1.85
CA MET A 107 9.03 9.14 2.39
C MET A 107 10.17 10.13 2.68
N ARG A 108 11.25 9.68 3.33
CA ARG A 108 12.43 10.50 3.62
C ARG A 108 13.11 11.04 2.36
N GLN A 109 13.14 10.25 1.28
CA GLN A 109 13.75 10.64 0.01
C GLN A 109 12.92 11.64 -0.78
N THR A 110 11.59 11.55 -0.70
CA THR A 110 10.66 12.39 -1.48
C THR A 110 10.10 13.56 -0.69
N GLY A 111 10.40 13.66 0.61
CA GLY A 111 9.98 14.78 1.45
C GLY A 111 8.52 14.70 1.91
N VAL A 112 8.02 13.47 2.12
CA VAL A 112 6.69 13.18 2.69
C VAL A 112 6.77 13.01 4.20
#